data_AF-S9PJ51-F1
#
_entry.id   AF-S9PJ51-F1
#
_cell.length_a   1.000
_cell.length_b   1.000
_cell.length_c   1.000
_cell.angle_alpha   90.00
_cell.angle_beta   90.00
_cell.angle_gamma   90.00
#
_symmetry.space_group_name_H-M   'P 1'
#
loop_
_entity.id
_entity.type
_entity.pdbx_description
1 polymer ?
#
loop_
_entity_poly.entity_id
_entity_poly.type
_entity_poly.pdbx_seq_one_letter_code
_entity_poly.pdbx_strand_id
1 'polypeptide(L)'
;MGEGRFAEQWAELVELELAPLPCWKGLGEEERQCAVRALVEEVEAEARARDEPVLGARAVRAEHPHTRPERLKRSPRPLGHASTRQALRELSDQYQTFVAAFREAAACWGRGDFSAPFPPFSFPPQVVPDRVAQIL
;
A
#
# COMPACT_ATOMS: atom_id res chain seq x y z
N MET A 1 25.15 -16.72 -18.58
CA MET A 1 25.62 -15.53 -17.84
C MET A 1 24.73 -14.38 -18.23
N GLY A 2 24.00 -13.79 -17.28
CA GLY A 2 22.94 -12.82 -17.59
C GLY A 2 23.49 -11.50 -18.08
N GLU A 3 23.24 -11.16 -19.33
CA GLU A 3 23.51 -9.82 -19.86
C GLU A 3 22.35 -8.86 -19.48
N GLY A 4 22.68 -7.67 -18.96
CA GLY A 4 21.72 -6.62 -18.61
C GLY A 4 21.89 -6.05 -17.20
N ARG A 5 20.87 -5.35 -16.68
CA ARG A 5 20.87 -4.69 -15.34
C ARG A 5 21.05 -5.63 -14.14
N PHE A 6 21.10 -6.94 -14.38
CA PHE A 6 21.34 -7.98 -13.38
C PHE A 6 22.69 -8.69 -13.60
N ALA A 7 23.57 -8.12 -14.43
CA ALA A 7 24.91 -8.66 -14.61
C ALA A 7 25.67 -8.61 -13.28
N GLU A 8 26.45 -9.65 -13.00
CA GLU A 8 27.21 -9.80 -11.75
C GLU A 8 28.17 -8.63 -11.49
N GLN A 9 28.65 -7.97 -12.55
CA GLN A 9 29.47 -6.76 -12.45
C GLN A 9 28.76 -5.58 -11.75
N TRP A 10 27.42 -5.62 -11.65
CA TRP A 10 26.59 -4.64 -10.92
C TRP A 10 26.00 -5.23 -9.63
N ALA A 11 26.34 -6.48 -9.28
CA ALA A 11 25.86 -7.12 -8.07
C ALA A 11 26.82 -6.84 -6.91
N GLU A 12 26.25 -6.49 -5.77
CA GLU A 12 26.98 -6.39 -4.51
C GLU A 12 26.57 -7.58 -3.63
N LEU A 13 27.57 -8.24 -3.03
CA LEU A 13 27.30 -9.34 -2.10
C LEU A 13 26.86 -8.73 -0.76
N VAL A 14 25.62 -8.96 -0.40
CA VAL A 14 25.03 -8.49 0.86
C VAL A 14 24.81 -9.70 1.76
N GLU A 15 25.40 -9.66 2.96
CA GLU A 15 25.11 -10.65 3.99
C GLU A 15 23.68 -10.47 4.50
N LEU A 16 22.90 -11.54 4.46
CA LEU A 16 21.52 -11.56 4.95
C LEU A 16 21.43 -12.39 6.22
N GLU A 17 21.23 -11.71 7.35
CA GLU A 17 20.93 -12.38 8.61
C GLU A 17 19.46 -12.82 8.63
N LEU A 18 19.23 -14.12 8.79
CA LEU A 18 17.89 -14.68 8.96
C LEU A 18 17.54 -14.74 10.45
N ALA A 19 16.71 -13.81 10.90
CA ALA A 19 16.15 -13.81 12.25
C ALA A 19 14.75 -14.48 12.24
N PRO A 20 14.37 -15.19 13.32
CA PRO A 20 13.01 -15.67 13.48
C PRO A 20 12.03 -14.50 13.58
N LEU A 21 10.78 -14.73 13.16
CA LEU A 21 9.71 -13.74 13.28
C LEU A 21 9.53 -13.31 14.75
N PRO A 22 9.13 -12.05 15.02
CA PRO A 22 8.97 -11.56 16.40
C PRO A 22 8.07 -12.44 17.27
N CYS A 23 7.01 -13.02 16.70
CA CYS A 23 6.11 -13.93 17.40
C CYS A 23 6.73 -15.30 17.75
N TRP A 24 7.88 -15.65 17.18
CA TRP A 24 8.57 -16.94 17.36
C TRP A 24 9.95 -16.79 18.00
N LYS A 25 10.28 -15.60 18.52
CA LYS A 25 11.60 -15.30 19.12
C LYS A 25 11.96 -16.22 20.30
N GLY A 26 10.96 -16.73 21.02
CA GLY A 26 11.13 -17.63 22.17
C GLY A 26 11.17 -19.11 21.83
N LEU A 27 10.95 -19.49 20.56
CA LEU A 27 10.92 -20.88 20.14
C LEU A 27 12.28 -21.32 19.61
N GLY A 28 12.73 -22.49 20.05
CA GLY A 28 13.87 -23.19 19.45
C GLY A 28 13.61 -23.58 17.99
N GLU A 29 14.65 -23.93 17.25
CA GLU A 29 14.52 -24.28 15.83
C GLU A 29 13.54 -25.44 15.60
N GLU A 30 13.64 -26.52 16.39
CA GLU A 30 12.75 -27.68 16.27
C GLU A 30 11.29 -27.33 16.59
N GLU A 31 11.07 -26.52 17.62
CA GLU A 31 9.75 -26.05 18.03
C GLU A 31 9.13 -25.16 16.93
N ARG A 32 9.93 -24.29 16.31
CA ARG A 32 9.48 -23.48 15.16
C ARG A 32 9.11 -24.37 13.98
N GLN A 33 9.94 -25.34 13.63
CA GLN A 33 9.64 -26.26 12.53
C GLN A 33 8.35 -27.05 12.79
N CYS A 34 8.13 -27.48 14.04
CA CYS A 34 6.90 -28.13 14.45
C CYS A 34 5.69 -27.18 14.31
N ALA A 35 5.80 -25.94 14.80
CA ALA A 35 4.75 -24.94 14.70
C ALA A 35 4.42 -24.58 13.24
N VAL A 36 5.42 -24.43 12.38
CA VAL A 36 5.24 -24.18 10.94
C VAL A 36 4.52 -25.35 10.27
N ARG A 37 4.93 -26.59 10.55
CA ARG A 37 4.26 -27.78 10.01
C ARG A 37 2.80 -27.85 10.43
N ALA A 38 2.52 -27.63 11.71
CA ALA A 38 1.15 -27.61 12.22
C ALA A 38 0.30 -26.53 11.55
N LEU A 39 0.84 -25.31 11.35
CA LEU A 39 0.15 -24.23 10.65
C LEU A 39 -0.15 -24.58 9.19
N VAL A 40 0.80 -25.19 8.48
CA VAL A 40 0.58 -25.65 7.10
C VAL A 40 -0.51 -26.71 7.04
N GLU A 41 -0.48 -27.69 7.94
CA GLU A 41 -1.50 -28.74 8.03
C GLU A 41 -2.91 -28.17 8.28
N GLU A 42 -3.03 -27.18 9.18
CA GLU A 42 -4.28 -26.48 9.47
C GLU A 42 -4.81 -25.75 8.23
N VAL A 43 -3.96 -24.97 7.55
CA VAL A 43 -4.32 -24.24 6.32
C VAL A 43 -4.75 -25.19 5.21
N GLU A 44 -4.04 -26.31 5.04
CA GLU A 44 -4.41 -27.33 4.06
C GLU A 44 -5.73 -28.03 4.41
N ALA A 45 -5.99 -28.30 5.69
CA ALA A 45 -7.24 -28.89 6.12
C ALA A 45 -8.43 -27.94 5.87
N GLU A 46 -8.26 -26.66 6.18
CA GLU A 46 -9.25 -25.61 5.87
C GLU A 46 -9.51 -25.51 4.36
N ALA A 47 -8.44 -25.48 3.55
CA ALA A 47 -8.56 -25.42 2.09
C ALA A 47 -9.29 -26.65 1.52
N ARG A 48 -8.97 -27.86 2.02
CA ARG A 48 -9.67 -29.10 1.65
C ARG A 48 -11.14 -29.07 2.04
N ALA A 49 -11.48 -28.50 3.19
CA ALA A 49 -12.87 -28.40 3.66
C ALA A 49 -13.71 -27.42 2.83
N ARG A 50 -13.11 -26.38 2.25
CA ARG A 50 -13.80 -25.43 1.36
C ARG A 50 -14.16 -26.02 0.00
N ASP A 51 -13.43 -27.04 -0.46
CA ASP A 51 -13.61 -27.71 -1.75
C ASP A 51 -13.71 -26.73 -2.95
N GLU A 52 -12.98 -25.62 -2.86
CA GLU A 52 -12.98 -24.60 -3.92
C GLU A 52 -12.04 -25.00 -5.06
N PRO A 53 -12.47 -24.89 -6.33
CA PRO A 53 -11.61 -25.22 -7.46
C PRO A 53 -10.46 -24.22 -7.55
N VAL A 54 -9.23 -24.74 -7.50
CA VAL A 54 -8.00 -23.96 -7.69
C VAL A 54 -7.41 -24.18 -9.07
N LEU A 55 -6.69 -23.18 -9.58
CA LEU A 55 -6.07 -23.22 -10.91
C LEU A 55 -5.03 -24.37 -11.04
N GLY A 56 -4.36 -24.71 -9.93
CA GLY A 56 -3.35 -25.76 -9.86
C GLY A 56 -1.97 -25.32 -10.35
N ALA A 57 -0.92 -25.96 -9.85
CA ALA A 57 0.47 -25.53 -10.07
C ALA A 57 0.86 -25.44 -11.55
N ARG A 58 0.37 -26.36 -12.39
CA ARG A 58 0.65 -26.36 -13.84
C ARG A 58 0.10 -25.11 -14.52
N ALA A 59 -1.17 -24.78 -14.26
CA ALA A 59 -1.79 -23.62 -14.88
C ALA A 59 -1.16 -22.32 -14.35
N VAL A 60 -0.84 -22.24 -13.05
CA VAL A 60 -0.18 -21.06 -12.46
C VAL A 60 1.17 -20.78 -13.14
N ARG A 61 1.95 -21.83 -13.44
CA ARG A 61 3.22 -21.68 -14.15
C ARG A 61 3.07 -21.34 -15.63
N ALA A 62 1.91 -21.63 -16.22
CA ALA A 62 1.60 -21.29 -17.60
C ALA A 62 1.10 -19.84 -17.75
N GLU A 63 0.67 -19.20 -16.66
CA GLU A 63 0.27 -17.79 -16.67
C GLU A 63 1.45 -16.89 -16.98
N HIS A 64 1.26 -15.99 -17.94
CA HIS A 64 2.26 -14.97 -18.26
C HIS A 64 2.04 -13.73 -17.37
N PRO A 65 3.05 -13.23 -16.62
CA PRO A 65 2.87 -12.17 -15.62
C PRO A 65 2.28 -10.86 -16.15
N HIS A 66 2.42 -10.59 -17.45
CA HIS A 66 1.90 -9.39 -18.09
C HIS A 66 0.59 -9.63 -18.85
N THR A 67 -0.02 -10.81 -18.75
CA THR A 67 -1.32 -11.08 -19.35
C THR A 67 -2.37 -10.18 -18.70
N ARG A 68 -3.04 -9.39 -19.54
CA ARG A 68 -4.16 -8.55 -19.11
C ARG A 68 -5.44 -9.39 -19.10
N PRO A 69 -6.25 -9.34 -18.04
CA PRO A 69 -7.55 -10.00 -18.03
C PRO A 69 -8.45 -9.47 -19.15
N GLU A 70 -9.17 -10.37 -19.84
CA GLU A 70 -10.13 -9.99 -20.90
C GLU A 70 -11.23 -9.07 -20.37
N ARG A 71 -11.67 -9.31 -19.12
CA ARG A 71 -12.68 -8.52 -18.43
C ARG A 71 -12.08 -7.84 -17.21
N LEU A 72 -11.92 -6.53 -17.32
CA LEU A 72 -11.60 -5.70 -16.16
C LEU A 72 -12.88 -5.36 -15.40
N LYS A 73 -12.83 -5.41 -14.07
CA LYS A 73 -13.88 -4.88 -13.21
C LYS A 73 -14.00 -3.37 -13.49
N ARG A 74 -15.20 -2.92 -13.89
CA ARG A 74 -15.49 -1.51 -14.20
C ARG A 74 -16.17 -0.75 -13.07
N SER A 75 -16.20 -1.31 -11.86
CA SER A 75 -16.78 -0.59 -10.72
C SER A 75 -15.96 0.68 -10.45
N PRO A 76 -16.60 1.82 -10.20
CA PRO A 76 -15.91 3.02 -9.72
C PRO A 76 -15.05 2.70 -8.50
N ARG A 77 -13.93 3.41 -8.37
CA ARG A 77 -13.14 3.33 -7.14
C ARG A 77 -14.03 3.74 -5.96
N PRO A 78 -14.07 2.96 -4.86
CA PRO A 78 -14.84 3.35 -3.70
C PRO A 78 -14.32 4.69 -3.16
N LEU A 79 -15.22 5.51 -2.62
CA LEU A 79 -14.87 6.81 -2.02
C LEU A 79 -13.91 6.65 -0.82
N GLY A 80 -14.01 5.52 -0.12
CA GLY A 80 -13.09 5.11 0.91
C GLY A 80 -13.29 3.63 1.22
N HIS A 81 -12.24 2.97 1.71
CA HIS A 81 -12.33 1.61 2.22
C HIS A 81 -12.89 1.63 3.64
N ALA A 82 -14.22 1.66 3.74
CA ALA A 82 -14.95 1.65 5.00
C ALA A 82 -15.81 0.38 5.12
N SER A 83 -15.75 -0.29 6.27
CA SER A 83 -16.50 -1.52 6.53
C SER A 83 -18.00 -1.29 6.73
N THR A 84 -18.41 -0.05 7.02
CA THR A 84 -19.82 0.32 7.25
C THR A 84 -20.19 1.62 6.53
N ARG A 85 -21.49 1.81 6.27
CA ARG A 85 -22.01 3.07 5.70
C ARG A 85 -21.80 4.27 6.61
N GLN A 86 -21.88 4.06 7.93
CA GLN A 86 -21.64 5.10 8.92
C GLN A 86 -20.18 5.58 8.87
N ALA A 87 -19.21 4.65 8.88
CA ALA A 87 -17.80 5.00 8.77
C ALA A 87 -17.48 5.72 7.45
N LEU A 88 -18.14 5.34 6.35
CA LEU A 88 -17.98 6.04 5.08
C LEU A 88 -18.51 7.48 5.14
N ARG A 89 -19.62 7.72 5.85
CA ARG A 89 -20.18 9.05 6.06
C ARG A 89 -19.25 9.91 6.91
N GLU A 90 -18.77 9.37 8.03
CA GLU A 90 -17.81 10.05 8.91
C GLU A 90 -16.52 10.41 8.18
N LEU A 91 -15.97 9.50 7.37
CA LEU A 91 -14.82 9.79 6.51
C LEU A 91 -15.12 10.93 5.52
N SER A 92 -16.31 10.91 4.92
CA SER A 92 -16.71 11.94 3.94
C SER A 92 -16.81 13.31 4.59
N ASP A 93 -17.42 13.39 5.80
CA ASP A 93 -17.60 14.64 6.54
C ASP A 93 -16.24 15.20 7.03
N GLN A 94 -15.37 14.33 7.54
CA GLN A 94 -13.99 14.70 7.93
C GLN A 94 -13.19 15.20 6.73
N TYR A 95 -13.29 14.53 5.59
CA TYR A 95 -12.61 14.94 4.37
C TYR A 95 -13.11 16.30 3.86
N GLN A 96 -14.42 16.53 3.87
CA GLN A 96 -14.97 17.85 3.51
C GLN A 96 -14.45 18.96 4.43
N THR A 97 -14.40 18.69 5.73
CA THR A 97 -13.86 19.63 6.73
C THR A 97 -12.39 19.94 6.47
N PHE A 98 -11.57 18.90 6.22
CA PHE A 98 -10.16 19.05 5.85
C PHE A 98 -9.99 19.89 4.57
N VAL A 99 -10.76 19.59 3.52
CA VAL A 99 -10.68 20.31 2.24
C VAL A 99 -11.07 21.77 2.38
N ALA A 100 -12.09 22.08 3.20
CA ALA A 100 -12.47 23.45 3.50
C ALA A 100 -11.32 24.23 4.16
N ALA A 101 -10.76 23.68 5.25
CA ALA A 101 -9.64 24.29 5.96
C ALA A 101 -8.39 24.45 5.06
N PHE A 102 -8.08 23.45 4.25
CA PHE A 102 -6.97 23.52 3.30
C PHE A 102 -7.16 24.64 2.28
N ARG A 103 -8.37 24.77 1.70
CA ARG A 103 -8.66 25.79 0.69
C ARG A 103 -8.59 27.21 1.25
N GLU A 104 -9.05 27.39 2.49
CA GLU A 104 -8.94 28.67 3.20
C GLU A 104 -7.47 29.06 3.40
N ALA A 105 -6.65 28.15 3.94
CA ALA A 105 -5.22 28.37 4.13
C ALA A 105 -4.50 28.63 2.79
N ALA A 106 -4.82 27.86 1.74
CA ALA A 106 -4.26 28.05 0.40
C ALA A 106 -4.61 29.40 -0.22
N ALA A 107 -5.79 29.95 0.07
CA ALA A 107 -6.18 31.28 -0.40
C ALA A 107 -5.37 32.39 0.28
N CYS A 108 -5.10 32.28 1.59
CA CYS A 108 -4.22 33.20 2.32
C CYS A 108 -2.77 33.09 1.82
N TRP A 109 -2.28 31.86 1.69
CA TRP A 109 -0.96 31.53 1.14
C TRP A 109 -0.74 32.15 -0.25
N GLY A 110 -1.72 32.02 -1.15
CA GLY A 110 -1.66 32.59 -2.50
C GLY A 110 -1.67 34.13 -2.54
N ARG A 111 -2.10 34.80 -1.46
CA ARG A 111 -2.03 36.26 -1.30
C ARG A 111 -0.74 36.73 -0.64
N GLY A 112 0.19 35.81 -0.32
CA GLY A 112 1.47 36.13 0.31
C GLY A 112 1.51 35.97 1.83
N ASP A 113 0.43 35.51 2.46
CA ASP A 113 0.48 35.12 3.88
C ASP A 113 1.04 33.71 4.02
N PHE A 114 2.37 33.62 4.08
CA PHE A 114 3.09 32.36 4.25
C PHE A 114 3.05 31.80 5.68
N SER A 115 2.35 32.47 6.60
CA SER A 115 2.11 31.98 7.96
C SER A 115 0.77 31.26 8.12
N ALA A 116 -0.05 31.21 7.06
CA ALA A 116 -1.36 30.59 7.07
C ALA A 116 -1.31 29.13 7.59
N PRO A 117 -2.12 28.76 8.59
CA PRO A 117 -2.06 27.44 9.21
C PRO A 117 -2.75 26.40 8.32
N PHE A 118 -1.96 25.53 7.68
CA PHE A 118 -2.49 24.39 6.93
C PHE A 118 -2.95 23.28 7.89
N PRO A 119 -3.99 22.50 7.53
CA PRO A 119 -4.43 21.38 8.35
C PRO A 119 -3.33 20.33 8.49
N PRO A 120 -3.31 19.56 9.60
CA PRO A 120 -2.34 18.49 9.81
C PRO A 120 -2.25 17.53 8.61
N PHE A 121 -1.07 16.99 8.37
CA PHE A 121 -0.78 16.06 7.26
C PHE A 121 -1.01 16.63 5.86
N SER A 122 -1.00 17.95 5.73
CA SER A 122 -1.02 18.64 4.44
C SER A 122 0.21 19.54 4.27
N PHE A 123 0.54 19.82 3.02
CA PHE A 123 1.64 20.71 2.65
C PHE A 123 1.10 21.90 1.87
N PRO A 124 1.65 23.11 2.07
CA PRO A 124 1.29 24.28 1.28
C PRO A 124 1.51 24.04 -0.22
N PRO A 125 0.68 24.62 -1.10
CA PRO A 125 0.89 24.54 -2.54
C PRO A 125 2.12 25.34 -2.97
N GLN A 126 2.73 24.94 -4.09
CA GLN A 126 3.87 25.68 -4.66
C GLN A 126 3.45 27.11 -5.03
N VAL A 127 4.28 28.08 -4.66
CA VAL A 127 4.13 29.47 -5.09
C VAL A 127 4.95 29.66 -6.37
N VAL A 128 4.30 29.97 -7.49
CA VAL A 128 4.99 30.36 -8.72
C VAL A 128 5.36 31.85 -8.64
N PRO A 129 6.63 32.24 -8.83
CA PRO A 129 7.12 33.61 -8.58
C PRO A 129 6.33 34.71 -9.31
N ASP A 130 5.86 34.45 -10.53
CA ASP A 130 5.18 35.46 -11.36
C ASP A 130 3.76 35.84 -10.86
N ARG A 131 3.21 35.15 -9.85
CA ARG A 131 1.92 35.49 -9.23
C ARG A 131 2.03 36.34 -7.96
N VAL A 132 3.24 36.61 -7.48
CA VAL A 132 3.48 37.39 -6.24
C VAL A 132 3.72 38.87 -6.54
N ALA A 133 3.97 39.24 -7.80
CA ALA A 133 4.25 40.60 -8.22
C ALA A 133 2.96 41.43 -8.39
N GLN A 134 2.31 41.83 -7.29
CA GLN A 134 1.41 42.99 -7.31
C GLN A 134 1.12 43.63 -5.94
N ILE A 135 1.95 43.37 -4.91
CA ILE A 135 1.84 44.10 -3.64
C ILE A 135 3.25 44.51 -3.18
N LEU A 136 3.75 45.59 -3.81
CA LEU A 136 4.64 46.58 -3.20
C LEU A 136 4.06 47.95 -3.49
#